data_AF-A0AAV3QX63-F1
#
_entry.id   AF-A0AAV3QX63-F1
#
_cell.length_a   1.000
_cell.length_b   1.000
_cell.length_c   1.000
_cell.angle_alpha   90.00
_cell.angle_beta   90.00
_cell.angle_gamma   90.00
#
_symmetry.space_group_name_H-M   'P 1'
#
loop_
_entity.id
_entity.type
_entity.pdbx_description
1 polymer ?
#
loop_
_entity_poly.entity_id
_entity_poly.type
_entity_poly.pdbx_seq_one_letter_code
_entity_poly.pdbx_strand_id
1 'polypeptide(L)'
;MAAPPEKPLVSLGGKGGALTSSSVFSLSNNLSRHSIDSTSLSRSQKSTSQKSKSEKSNLNFPNYLTNEEVNASLLLHLNKYLLSPSDPLLATHLSETLTKFSQNQNYSVDQKFDFDFDFDFSEDQSIVAALTGISGILDYKCSAISIIADSAAALCCEALKADVYASGSSPFNLTDSGDGSTAKDDVAVAGDFKVFFSGSKLIGGVKGGVDSAVLRIPKVHGSFREIVRFLHVRVRVELNSGFESSDGCVEAIVVALQSLAIGLCNLGEISSKRVRLLRDLIGSNDVLRAVIERFEDVGGDNVGASLKNLFMASQEALIQHQDYVKFANLINCFSDLVRKIIALEALMAFVLLDGGLSSNGVANEGVDKAENKKSEKKKKVVMGKGTSALVQVLKDMVEDDLVNSFDAVFDPKNAGFESFLNKVKDIVQSNESRRLPKLAKGTRDFAKEQMTIREKAFSIITGVFKRHGAMALDTPVFELRETLMGKYGEDSKLIYDLADQGGELCSLRYDLTVPFARYVAMNGLTSMKRYQIAKVYRRDNPSKGRYREFYQCDFDIAGQFEKMGPDFEVVKILTELLDELDIGDYEVTPKIYEHKLIFLIVDMM
;
A
#
# COMPACT_ATOMS: atom_id res chain seq x y z
N MET A 1 36.21 21.77 18.95
CA MET A 1 35.39 20.74 18.27
C MET A 1 34.04 20.73 18.95
N ALA A 2 32.96 21.05 18.24
CA ALA A 2 31.62 20.86 18.78
C ALA A 2 31.43 19.35 19.05
N ALA A 3 30.84 18.99 20.19
CA ALA A 3 30.47 17.62 20.46
C ALA A 3 29.58 17.11 19.30
N PRO A 4 29.79 15.88 18.79
CA PRO A 4 28.90 15.34 17.77
C PRO A 4 27.46 15.39 18.29
N PRO A 5 26.48 15.73 17.43
CA PRO A 5 25.09 15.82 17.85
C PRO A 5 24.66 14.51 18.50
N GLU A 6 23.93 14.62 19.62
CA GLU A 6 23.46 13.43 20.33
C GLU A 6 22.53 12.62 19.43
N LYS A 7 22.79 11.31 19.32
CA LYS A 7 21.94 10.39 18.57
C LYS A 7 20.54 10.35 19.18
N PRO A 8 19.48 10.32 18.35
CA PRO A 8 18.10 10.25 18.82
C PRO A 8 17.86 9.03 19.72
N LEU A 9 16.98 9.18 20.71
CA LEU A 9 16.68 8.16 21.71
C LEU A 9 15.37 7.43 21.38
N VAL A 10 15.39 6.10 21.39
CA VAL A 10 14.23 5.22 21.22
C VAL A 10 13.95 4.49 22.54
N SER A 11 12.77 4.69 23.10
CA SER A 11 12.32 3.98 24.31
C SER A 11 11.72 2.62 23.96
N LEU A 12 12.12 1.57 24.67
CA LEU A 12 11.66 0.18 24.49
C LEU A 12 10.72 -0.26 25.61
N GLY A 13 9.69 -1.04 25.26
CA GLY A 13 8.79 -1.71 26.22
C GLY A 13 7.68 -0.85 26.86
N GLY A 14 7.58 0.45 26.55
CA GLY A 14 6.65 1.38 27.20
C GLY A 14 5.18 1.16 26.85
N LYS A 15 4.26 1.46 27.78
CA LYS A 15 2.79 1.34 27.60
C LYS A 15 2.20 2.21 26.47
N GLY A 16 2.94 3.20 25.97
CA GLY A 16 2.50 4.13 24.92
C GLY A 16 3.42 4.24 23.70
N GLY A 17 4.50 3.45 23.62
CA GLY A 17 5.47 3.50 22.53
C GLY A 17 5.51 2.18 21.76
N ALA A 18 5.12 2.20 20.48
CA ALA A 18 5.27 1.05 19.59
C ALA A 18 6.61 1.14 18.85
N LEU A 19 7.38 0.06 18.86
CA LEU A 19 8.59 -0.07 18.07
C LEU A 19 8.21 -0.08 16.58
N THR A 20 8.79 0.83 15.80
CA THR A 20 8.56 0.96 14.35
C THR A 20 9.72 0.37 13.55
N SER A 21 9.49 0.01 12.30
CA SER A 21 10.56 -0.46 11.40
C SER A 21 11.68 0.57 11.18
N SER A 22 11.33 1.86 11.10
CA SER A 22 12.33 2.95 11.08
C SER A 22 13.17 2.98 12.36
N SER A 23 12.56 2.78 13.53
CA SER A 23 13.29 2.68 14.80
C SER A 23 14.21 1.46 14.81
N VAL A 24 13.75 0.29 14.35
CA VAL A 24 14.55 -0.93 14.23
C VAL A 24 15.76 -0.70 13.34
N PHE A 25 15.54 -0.15 12.13
CA PHE A 25 16.62 0.15 11.19
C PHE A 25 17.64 1.15 11.76
N SER A 26 17.15 2.19 12.43
CA SER A 26 18.02 3.22 13.02
C SER A 26 18.87 2.68 14.17
N LEU A 27 18.31 1.80 15.01
CA LEU A 27 19.05 1.17 16.11
C LEU A 27 20.03 0.13 15.57
N SER A 28 19.61 -0.70 14.59
CA SER A 28 20.46 -1.75 14.03
C SER A 28 21.69 -1.23 13.30
N ASN A 29 21.60 -0.02 12.74
CA ASN A 29 22.69 0.68 12.08
C ASN A 29 23.41 1.70 12.99
N ASN A 30 23.14 1.70 14.30
CA ASN A 30 23.74 2.62 15.27
C ASN A 30 23.55 4.11 14.90
N LEU A 31 22.40 4.46 14.31
CA LEU A 31 21.97 5.83 14.05
C LEU A 31 21.23 6.44 15.25
N SER A 32 20.62 5.59 16.09
CA SER A 32 19.89 5.94 17.31
C SER A 32 20.48 5.24 18.55
N ARG A 33 20.12 5.70 19.76
CA ARG A 33 20.35 4.97 21.03
C ARG A 33 19.04 4.42 21.55
N HIS A 34 19.09 3.34 22.32
CA HIS A 34 17.92 2.81 23.03
C HIS A 34 17.94 3.15 24.52
N SER A 35 16.76 3.17 25.13
CA SER A 35 16.56 3.14 26.59
C SER A 35 15.41 2.23 26.96
N ILE A 36 15.45 1.61 28.14
CA ILE A 36 14.32 0.83 28.66
C ILE A 36 13.32 1.78 29.32
N ASP A 37 12.04 1.66 28.99
CA ASP A 37 10.99 2.42 29.65
C ASP A 37 10.82 1.98 31.12
N SER A 38 10.82 2.95 32.03
CA SER A 38 10.68 2.70 33.48
C SER A 38 9.42 1.90 33.85
N THR A 39 8.34 2.01 33.06
CA THR A 39 7.09 1.29 33.29
C THR A 39 7.18 -0.19 32.94
N SER A 40 8.09 -0.60 32.05
CA SER A 40 8.30 -2.01 31.66
C SER A 40 8.89 -2.82 32.80
N LEU A 41 9.87 -2.24 33.51
CA LEU A 41 10.54 -2.84 34.67
C LEU A 41 9.59 -3.03 35.86
N SER A 42 8.48 -2.27 35.93
CA SER A 42 7.47 -2.42 36.98
C SER A 42 6.51 -3.61 36.77
N ARG A 43 6.35 -4.09 35.52
CA ARG A 43 5.53 -5.29 35.20
C ARG A 43 6.21 -6.59 35.69
N SER A 44 7.53 -6.56 35.75
CA SER A 44 8.42 -7.67 36.11
C SER A 44 8.40 -8.12 37.57
N GLN A 45 7.95 -7.28 38.51
CA GLN A 45 8.02 -7.58 39.95
C GLN A 45 7.01 -8.64 40.45
N LYS A 46 6.19 -9.24 39.56
CA LYS A 46 5.10 -10.15 39.95
C LYS A 46 5.39 -11.64 39.76
N SER A 47 6.52 -12.05 39.16
CA SER A 47 6.83 -13.47 38.91
C SER A 47 8.17 -13.91 39.51
N THR A 48 8.18 -14.19 40.81
CA THR A 48 9.26 -14.96 41.44
C THR A 48 8.80 -16.40 41.65
N SER A 49 9.05 -17.28 40.69
CA SER A 49 9.14 -18.72 40.95
C SER A 49 10.54 -19.19 40.53
N GLN A 50 11.29 -19.68 41.52
CA GLN A 50 12.63 -20.23 41.35
C GLN A 50 12.59 -21.44 40.41
N LYS A 51 13.31 -21.38 39.29
CA LYS A 51 13.70 -22.57 38.53
C LYS A 51 15.13 -22.98 38.90
N SER A 52 15.33 -24.29 39.00
CA SER A 52 16.57 -24.97 39.41
C SER A 52 17.70 -24.80 38.40
N LYS A 53 18.94 -24.74 38.93
CA LYS A 53 20.20 -24.68 38.18
C LYS A 53 20.29 -25.70 37.04
N SER A 54 20.47 -25.21 35.82
CA SER A 54 21.01 -25.95 34.68
C SER A 54 21.74 -24.97 33.74
N GLU A 55 22.94 -25.38 33.31
CA GLU A 55 23.89 -24.85 32.33
C GLU A 55 23.79 -23.38 31.81
N LYS A 56 24.95 -22.72 31.77
CA LYS A 56 25.17 -21.43 31.08
C LYS A 56 24.57 -21.46 29.67
N SER A 57 23.67 -20.55 29.40
CA SER A 57 22.94 -20.43 28.14
C SER A 57 23.60 -19.37 27.27
N ASN A 58 23.67 -19.63 25.96
CA ASN A 58 24.40 -18.80 25.00
C ASN A 58 23.47 -18.35 23.87
N LEU A 59 23.49 -17.05 23.54
CA LEU A 59 22.95 -16.58 22.25
C LEU A 59 24.01 -16.78 21.17
N ASN A 60 23.66 -17.54 20.13
CA ASN A 60 24.52 -17.79 18.98
C ASN A 60 23.82 -17.32 17.69
N PHE A 61 24.54 -16.61 16.85
CA PHE A 61 24.02 -16.12 15.57
C PHE A 61 24.73 -16.81 14.41
N PRO A 62 24.03 -17.18 13.33
CA PRO A 62 24.67 -17.73 12.15
C PRO A 62 25.68 -16.76 11.54
N ASN A 63 26.82 -17.27 11.09
CA ASN A 63 27.94 -16.50 10.53
C ASN A 63 27.58 -15.72 9.25
N TYR A 64 26.49 -16.08 8.57
CA TYR A 64 26.04 -15.43 7.36
C TYR A 64 25.22 -14.16 7.63
N LEU A 65 24.83 -13.89 8.88
CA LEU A 65 24.13 -12.67 9.25
C LEU A 65 25.08 -11.49 9.26
N THR A 66 24.60 -10.37 8.75
CA THR A 66 25.31 -9.09 8.83
C THR A 66 25.23 -8.52 10.25
N ASN A 67 26.17 -7.65 10.63
CA ASN A 67 26.14 -6.95 11.92
C ASN A 67 24.82 -6.19 12.15
N GLU A 68 24.22 -5.66 11.07
CA GLU A 68 22.92 -5.02 11.09
C GLU A 68 21.81 -6.00 11.50
N GLU A 69 21.80 -7.20 10.93
CA GLU A 69 20.79 -8.24 11.23
C GLU A 69 20.99 -8.81 12.63
N VAL A 70 22.24 -9.00 13.08
CA VAL A 70 22.55 -9.43 14.46
C VAL A 70 22.06 -8.38 15.46
N ASN A 71 22.33 -7.09 15.22
CA ASN A 71 21.83 -6.01 16.07
C ASN A 71 20.29 -5.97 16.12
N ALA A 72 19.62 -6.12 14.98
CA ALA A 72 18.16 -6.15 14.96
C ALA A 72 17.62 -7.39 15.70
N SER A 73 18.29 -8.53 15.59
CA SER A 73 17.93 -9.75 16.32
C SER A 73 18.06 -9.56 17.82
N LEU A 74 19.18 -9.00 18.30
CA LEU A 74 19.40 -8.68 19.72
C LEU A 74 18.38 -7.64 20.24
N LEU A 75 18.09 -6.61 19.45
CA LEU A 75 17.07 -5.62 19.76
C LEU A 75 15.70 -6.27 19.95
N LEU A 76 15.34 -7.22 19.08
CA LEU A 76 14.06 -7.90 19.16
C LEU A 76 13.99 -8.91 20.31
N HIS A 77 15.10 -9.56 20.67
CA HIS A 77 15.17 -10.34 21.92
C HIS A 77 14.82 -9.45 23.12
N LEU A 78 15.48 -8.29 23.24
CA LEU A 78 15.23 -7.34 24.32
C LEU A 78 13.78 -6.84 24.30
N ASN A 79 13.27 -6.39 23.16
CA ASN A 79 11.93 -5.81 23.08
C ASN A 79 10.82 -6.83 23.36
N LYS A 80 10.90 -8.03 22.76
CA LYS A 80 9.92 -9.10 23.00
C LYS A 80 9.96 -9.59 24.45
N TYR A 81 11.14 -9.63 25.06
CA TYR A 81 11.31 -9.93 26.47
C TYR A 81 10.64 -8.86 27.36
N LEU A 82 10.90 -7.57 27.11
CA LEU A 82 10.28 -6.46 27.85
C LEU A 82 8.74 -6.41 27.75
N LEU A 83 8.17 -6.98 26.70
CA LEU A 83 6.72 -7.06 26.49
C LEU A 83 6.06 -8.24 27.23
N SER A 84 6.85 -9.21 27.69
CA SER A 84 6.41 -10.36 28.49
C SER A 84 6.69 -10.15 30.00
N PRO A 85 6.04 -10.89 30.91
CA PRO A 85 6.45 -10.93 32.32
C PRO A 85 7.89 -11.47 32.40
N SER A 86 8.82 -10.70 32.94
CA SER A 86 10.26 -10.94 32.72
C SER A 86 11.13 -10.47 33.87
N ASP A 87 12.33 -11.02 34.03
CA ASP A 87 13.32 -10.62 35.05
C ASP A 87 13.98 -9.27 34.66
N PRO A 88 13.91 -8.22 35.51
CA PRO A 88 14.55 -6.93 35.24
C PRO A 88 16.06 -7.01 34.99
N LEU A 89 16.76 -7.97 35.60
CA LEU A 89 18.21 -8.11 35.51
C LEU A 89 18.65 -8.56 34.12
N LEU A 90 17.91 -9.50 33.52
CA LEU A 90 18.20 -9.99 32.18
C LEU A 90 17.92 -8.91 31.13
N ALA A 91 16.82 -8.17 31.28
CA ALA A 91 16.51 -7.05 30.37
C ALA A 91 17.64 -5.99 30.38
N THR A 92 18.20 -5.72 31.55
CA THR A 92 19.34 -4.79 31.70
C THR A 92 20.59 -5.33 31.01
N HIS A 93 20.91 -6.62 31.20
CA HIS A 93 22.06 -7.25 30.53
C HIS A 93 21.91 -7.29 29.01
N LEU A 94 20.74 -7.67 28.48
CA LEU A 94 20.47 -7.65 27.03
C LEU A 94 20.63 -6.24 26.45
N SER A 95 20.18 -5.22 27.18
CA SER A 95 20.37 -3.82 26.80
C SER A 95 21.85 -3.40 26.78
N GLU A 96 22.64 -3.83 27.77
CA GLU A 96 24.09 -3.60 27.78
C GLU A 96 24.79 -4.34 26.64
N THR A 97 24.45 -5.59 26.37
CA THR A 97 25.00 -6.38 25.27
C THR A 97 24.70 -5.72 23.92
N LEU A 98 23.46 -5.29 23.69
CA LEU A 98 23.07 -4.54 22.50
C LEU A 98 23.89 -3.25 22.35
N THR A 99 24.11 -2.53 23.45
CA THR A 99 24.93 -1.30 23.47
C THR A 99 26.38 -1.58 23.12
N LYS A 100 26.99 -2.60 23.76
CA LYS A 100 28.38 -3.01 23.53
C LYS A 100 28.59 -3.45 22.08
N PHE A 101 27.70 -4.28 21.55
CA PHE A 101 27.77 -4.73 20.16
C PHE A 101 27.60 -3.57 19.17
N SER A 102 26.64 -2.67 19.41
CA SER A 102 26.42 -1.50 18.56
C SER A 102 27.63 -0.56 18.49
N GLN A 103 28.42 -0.47 19.57
CA GLN A 103 29.60 0.40 19.67
C GLN A 103 30.86 -0.21 19.02
N ASN A 104 30.96 -1.54 18.95
CA ASN A 104 32.13 -2.26 18.46
C ASN A 104 31.83 -2.92 17.11
N GLN A 105 32.11 -2.23 16.00
CA GLN A 105 31.93 -2.81 14.65
C GLN A 105 32.94 -3.92 14.29
N ASN A 106 33.90 -4.21 15.17
CA ASN A 106 34.95 -5.23 14.98
C ASN A 106 34.61 -6.60 15.62
N TYR A 107 33.39 -6.82 16.09
CA TYR A 107 32.98 -8.14 16.55
C TYR A 107 32.91 -9.11 15.36
N SER A 108 33.65 -10.22 15.40
CA SER A 108 33.43 -11.31 14.45
C SER A 108 32.11 -12.00 14.78
N VAL A 109 31.37 -12.42 13.74
CA VAL A 109 30.05 -13.05 13.86
C VAL A 109 30.11 -14.39 14.64
N ASP A 110 31.32 -14.92 14.91
CA ASP A 110 31.56 -16.17 15.65
C ASP A 110 31.43 -16.08 17.18
N GLN A 111 31.03 -14.92 17.74
CA GLN A 111 30.98 -14.76 19.19
C GLN A 111 29.70 -15.31 19.82
N LYS A 112 29.89 -16.28 20.71
CA LYS A 112 28.89 -16.66 21.72
C LYS A 112 28.75 -15.51 22.71
N PHE A 113 27.51 -15.06 22.92
CA PHE A 113 27.22 -14.15 24.02
C PHE A 113 26.94 -14.99 25.27
N ASP A 114 27.97 -15.14 26.10
CA ASP A 114 27.88 -15.79 27.39
C ASP A 114 27.15 -14.86 28.36
N PHE A 115 26.05 -15.33 28.95
CA PHE A 115 25.38 -14.62 30.05
C PHE A 115 25.76 -15.26 31.38
N ASP A 116 26.05 -14.45 32.39
CA ASP A 116 26.38 -14.91 33.75
C ASP A 116 25.15 -15.41 34.55
N PHE A 117 24.00 -15.54 33.90
CA PHE A 117 22.72 -15.97 34.49
C PHE A 117 22.15 -17.17 33.73
N ASP A 118 21.50 -18.08 34.45
CA ASP A 118 20.78 -19.23 33.86
C ASP A 118 19.49 -18.72 33.19
N PHE A 119 19.54 -18.42 31.89
CA PHE A 119 18.37 -18.10 31.08
C PHE A 119 18.52 -18.60 29.64
N ASP A 120 17.78 -19.63 29.28
CA ASP A 120 17.83 -20.23 27.96
C ASP A 120 16.67 -19.73 27.09
N PHE A 121 17.00 -19.03 26.00
CA PHE A 121 16.03 -18.76 24.94
C PHE A 121 15.83 -20.05 24.16
N SER A 122 14.60 -20.48 23.95
CA SER A 122 14.37 -21.63 23.06
C SER A 122 14.86 -21.32 21.65
N GLU A 123 15.19 -22.35 20.88
CA GLU A 123 15.55 -22.22 19.47
C GLU A 123 14.46 -21.45 18.70
N ASP A 124 13.19 -21.74 18.98
CA ASP A 124 12.03 -21.04 18.41
C ASP A 124 12.01 -19.55 18.74
N GLN A 125 12.33 -19.16 19.98
CA GLN A 125 12.38 -17.76 20.39
C GLN A 125 13.49 -17.01 19.65
N SER A 126 14.64 -17.66 19.48
CA SER A 126 15.78 -17.11 18.74
C SER A 126 15.44 -16.90 17.27
N ILE A 127 14.80 -17.88 16.63
CA ILE A 127 14.31 -17.80 15.25
C ILE A 127 13.30 -16.66 15.12
N VAL A 128 12.30 -16.59 16.00
CA VAL A 128 11.26 -15.54 15.96
C VAL A 128 11.87 -14.15 16.10
N ALA A 129 12.78 -13.95 17.04
CA ALA A 129 13.41 -12.64 17.25
C ALA A 129 14.30 -12.25 16.07
N ALA A 130 15.10 -13.17 15.53
CA ALA A 130 15.92 -12.91 14.35
C ALA A 130 15.08 -12.61 13.11
N LEU A 131 14.10 -13.46 12.81
CA LEU A 131 13.19 -13.29 11.67
C LEU A 131 12.41 -11.97 11.77
N THR A 132 11.89 -11.64 12.95
CA THR A 132 11.17 -10.37 13.19
C THR A 132 12.10 -9.16 13.02
N GLY A 133 13.33 -9.24 13.53
CA GLY A 133 14.32 -8.16 13.43
C GLY A 133 14.73 -7.88 11.99
N ILE A 134 15.08 -8.92 11.22
CA ILE A 134 15.41 -8.81 9.79
C ILE A 134 14.20 -8.28 9.00
N SER A 135 13.00 -8.75 9.33
CA SER A 135 11.77 -8.24 8.69
C SER A 135 11.49 -6.77 8.99
N GLY A 136 11.86 -6.28 10.18
CA GLY A 136 11.83 -4.86 10.53
C GLY A 136 12.76 -4.00 9.66
N ILE A 137 13.98 -4.49 9.40
CA ILE A 137 14.92 -3.85 8.47
C ILE A 137 14.33 -3.83 7.05
N LEU A 138 13.83 -4.97 6.59
CA LEU A 138 13.23 -5.13 5.26
C LEU A 138 12.02 -4.22 5.05
N ASP A 139 11.14 -4.10 6.05
CA ASP A 139 9.97 -3.22 6.00
C ASP A 139 10.38 -1.76 5.74
N TYR A 140 11.37 -1.25 6.48
CA TYR A 140 11.88 0.10 6.28
C TYR A 140 12.55 0.25 4.90
N LYS A 141 13.50 -0.65 4.56
CA LYS A 141 14.21 -0.61 3.27
C LYS A 141 13.25 -0.68 2.07
N CYS A 142 12.26 -1.58 2.10
CA CYS A 142 11.34 -1.77 0.98
C CYS A 142 10.28 -0.67 0.88
N SER A 143 9.87 -0.09 2.01
CA SER A 143 9.07 1.15 2.03
C SER A 143 9.79 2.29 1.32
N ALA A 144 11.07 2.48 1.61
CA ALA A 144 11.94 3.41 0.91
C ALA A 144 12.09 3.09 -0.59
N ILE A 145 12.40 1.83 -0.94
CA ILE A 145 12.56 1.37 -2.32
C ILE A 145 11.31 1.66 -3.15
N SER A 146 10.10 1.53 -2.57
CA SER A 146 8.85 1.81 -3.30
C SER A 146 8.79 3.25 -3.83
N ILE A 147 9.17 4.23 -3.00
CA ILE A 147 9.15 5.66 -3.32
C ILE A 147 10.27 6.00 -4.32
N ILE A 148 11.45 5.45 -4.08
CA ILE A 148 12.65 5.65 -4.89
C ILE A 148 12.46 5.08 -6.30
N ALA A 149 11.87 3.88 -6.41
CA ALA A 149 11.61 3.21 -7.67
C ALA A 149 10.68 4.05 -8.57
N ASP A 150 9.63 4.63 -8.00
CA ASP A 150 8.71 5.51 -8.75
C ASP A 150 9.42 6.76 -9.26
N SER A 151 10.28 7.35 -8.43
CA SER A 151 11.06 8.54 -8.78
C SER A 151 12.06 8.26 -9.91
N ALA A 152 12.82 7.16 -9.78
CA ALA A 152 13.77 6.70 -10.78
C ALA A 152 13.08 6.41 -12.12
N ALA A 153 11.97 5.67 -12.07
CA ALA A 153 11.18 5.33 -13.24
C ALA A 153 10.55 6.56 -13.92
N ALA A 154 10.14 7.58 -13.15
CA ALA A 154 9.65 8.84 -13.70
C ALA A 154 10.76 9.61 -14.45
N LEU A 155 11.95 9.73 -13.86
CA LEU A 155 13.11 10.32 -14.54
C LEU A 155 13.46 9.55 -15.82
N CYS A 156 13.47 8.21 -15.73
CA CYS A 156 13.70 7.34 -16.87
C CYS A 156 12.70 7.56 -18.00
N CYS A 157 11.39 7.63 -17.70
CA CYS A 157 10.36 7.90 -18.71
C CYS A 157 10.58 9.22 -19.46
N GLU A 158 11.01 10.28 -18.75
CA GLU A 158 11.35 11.56 -19.40
C GLU A 158 12.63 11.50 -20.21
N ALA A 159 13.67 10.82 -19.71
CA ALA A 159 14.93 10.61 -20.45
C ALA A 159 14.68 9.85 -21.77
N LEU A 160 13.84 8.81 -21.72
CA LEU A 160 13.41 8.02 -22.88
C LEU A 160 12.42 8.77 -23.79
N LYS A 161 11.88 9.92 -23.37
CA LYS A 161 10.80 10.64 -24.06
C LYS A 161 9.59 9.74 -24.36
N ALA A 162 9.29 8.85 -23.42
CA ALA A 162 8.35 7.77 -23.60
C ALA A 162 6.93 8.29 -23.91
N ASP A 163 6.19 7.59 -24.77
CA ASP A 163 4.81 7.96 -25.10
C ASP A 163 3.80 7.40 -24.09
N VAL A 164 3.86 7.91 -22.87
CA VAL A 164 3.11 7.44 -21.71
C VAL A 164 1.58 7.56 -21.90
N TYR A 165 1.09 8.45 -22.79
CA TYR A 165 -0.33 8.74 -22.99
C TYR A 165 -0.87 8.39 -24.39
N ALA A 166 -0.09 7.70 -25.22
CA ALA A 166 -0.38 7.42 -26.64
C ALA A 166 -1.72 6.74 -26.93
N SER A 167 -2.24 5.95 -25.98
CA SER A 167 -3.39 5.07 -26.20
C SER A 167 -4.58 5.48 -25.34
N GLY A 168 -5.79 5.33 -25.90
CA GLY A 168 -7.05 5.48 -25.16
C GLY A 168 -7.20 4.53 -23.95
N SER A 169 -6.25 3.61 -23.77
CA SER A 169 -6.10 2.69 -22.65
C SER A 169 -4.69 2.78 -22.03
N SER A 170 -4.13 3.98 -21.89
CA SER A 170 -2.82 4.17 -21.25
C SER A 170 -2.83 3.62 -19.81
N PRO A 171 -1.83 2.81 -19.41
CA PRO A 171 -1.71 2.30 -18.05
C PRO A 171 -1.46 3.40 -17.02
N PHE A 172 -1.13 4.62 -17.45
CA PHE A 172 -0.96 5.80 -16.59
C PHE A 172 -2.23 6.67 -16.51
N ASN A 173 -3.30 6.31 -17.22
CA ASN A 173 -4.61 6.95 -17.15
C ASN A 173 -5.64 6.09 -16.39
N LEU A 174 -5.19 5.36 -15.37
CA LEU A 174 -6.09 4.60 -14.50
C LEU A 174 -6.92 5.54 -13.61
N THR A 175 -8.18 5.18 -13.42
CA THR A 175 -9.12 5.85 -12.52
C THR A 175 -9.77 4.81 -11.63
N ASP A 176 -9.87 5.07 -10.32
CA ASP A 176 -10.62 4.21 -9.41
C ASP A 176 -12.12 4.39 -9.66
N SER A 177 -12.70 3.49 -10.44
CA SER A 177 -14.13 3.47 -10.79
C SER A 177 -15.02 3.02 -9.63
N GLY A 178 -14.45 2.59 -8.49
CA GLY A 178 -15.21 2.16 -7.30
C GLY A 178 -16.00 0.85 -7.47
N ASP A 179 -16.01 0.28 -8.69
CA ASP A 179 -16.65 -0.98 -9.08
C ASP A 179 -15.73 -2.21 -8.88
N GLY A 180 -14.48 -1.98 -8.49
CA GLY A 180 -13.48 -3.03 -8.25
C GLY A 180 -12.74 -3.51 -9.50
N SER A 181 -12.88 -2.83 -10.65
CA SER A 181 -12.18 -3.20 -11.89
C SER A 181 -10.71 -2.78 -11.95
N THR A 182 -10.26 -1.90 -11.04
CA THR A 182 -8.87 -1.41 -10.98
C THR A 182 -8.26 -1.57 -9.59
N ALA A 183 -7.00 -2.02 -9.51
CA ALA A 183 -6.26 -2.08 -8.26
C ALA A 183 -5.90 -0.67 -7.77
N LYS A 184 -6.05 -0.43 -6.45
CA LYS A 184 -5.85 0.90 -5.86
C LYS A 184 -4.42 1.40 -6.00
N ASP A 185 -3.46 0.51 -5.83
CA ASP A 185 -2.05 0.86 -5.92
C ASP A 185 -1.60 1.16 -7.35
N ASP A 186 -2.16 0.46 -8.34
CA ASP A 186 -1.95 0.78 -9.75
C ASP A 186 -2.45 2.20 -10.07
N VAL A 187 -3.65 2.55 -9.59
CA VAL A 187 -4.23 3.90 -9.74
C VAL A 187 -3.38 4.94 -9.00
N ALA A 188 -2.87 4.62 -7.80
CA ALA A 188 -2.02 5.52 -7.04
C ALA A 188 -0.70 5.80 -7.76
N VAL A 189 -0.01 4.77 -8.26
CA VAL A 189 1.22 4.93 -9.07
C VAL A 189 0.93 5.76 -10.32
N ALA A 190 -0.12 5.42 -11.07
CA ALA A 190 -0.52 6.19 -12.25
C ALA A 190 -0.80 7.67 -11.91
N GLY A 191 -1.46 7.94 -10.78
CA GLY A 191 -1.71 9.27 -10.25
C GLY A 191 -0.43 10.04 -9.93
N ASP A 192 0.52 9.42 -9.24
CA ASP A 192 1.80 10.02 -8.88
C ASP A 192 2.63 10.36 -10.13
N PHE A 193 2.62 9.50 -11.15
CA PHE A 193 3.29 9.75 -12.43
C PHE A 193 2.68 10.92 -13.21
N LYS A 194 1.36 11.16 -13.11
CA LYS A 194 0.75 12.38 -13.66
C LYS A 194 1.26 13.65 -12.97
N VAL A 195 1.61 13.57 -11.68
CA VAL A 195 2.24 14.69 -10.95
C VAL A 195 3.65 14.93 -11.47
N PHE A 196 4.45 13.87 -11.58
CA PHE A 196 5.81 13.95 -12.10
C PHE A 196 5.86 14.59 -13.49
N PHE A 197 5.00 14.16 -14.41
CA PHE A 197 4.98 14.62 -15.80
C PHE A 197 4.19 15.91 -16.05
N SER A 198 3.64 16.54 -15.00
CA SER A 198 2.79 17.72 -15.16
C SER A 198 3.51 18.85 -15.92
N GLY A 199 3.02 19.17 -17.12
CA GLY A 199 3.59 20.21 -17.98
C GLY A 199 4.80 19.77 -18.84
N SER A 200 5.17 18.48 -18.81
CA SER A 200 6.25 17.97 -19.67
C SER A 200 5.89 18.07 -21.15
N LYS A 201 6.89 18.42 -21.98
CA LYS A 201 6.86 18.34 -23.44
C LYS A 201 7.78 17.25 -23.98
N LEU A 202 8.44 16.50 -23.09
CA LEU A 202 9.31 15.38 -23.45
C LEU A 202 8.52 14.07 -23.59
N ILE A 203 7.57 13.84 -22.69
CA ILE A 203 6.64 12.71 -22.76
C ILE A 203 5.77 12.82 -24.02
N GLY A 204 5.62 11.73 -24.75
CA GLY A 204 4.90 11.69 -26.04
C GLY A 204 5.69 12.20 -27.24
N GLY A 205 7.02 12.37 -27.10
CA GLY A 205 7.88 12.92 -28.15
C GLY A 205 8.29 11.93 -29.24
N VAL A 206 8.23 10.62 -28.98
CA VAL A 206 8.71 9.57 -29.90
C VAL A 206 7.53 8.78 -30.47
N LYS A 207 7.36 8.78 -31.79
CA LYS A 207 6.31 8.06 -32.53
C LYS A 207 6.62 6.57 -32.81
N GLY A 208 7.44 5.94 -31.96
CA GLY A 208 7.72 4.50 -31.98
C GLY A 208 7.17 3.90 -30.69
N GLY A 209 6.46 2.78 -30.77
CA GLY A 209 5.73 2.19 -29.65
C GLY A 209 6.50 2.16 -28.33
N VAL A 210 5.77 2.31 -27.22
CA VAL A 210 6.35 2.35 -25.88
C VAL A 210 6.87 0.97 -25.47
N ASP A 211 8.10 0.91 -24.94
CA ASP A 211 8.66 -0.33 -24.43
C ASP A 211 7.80 -0.91 -23.29
N SER A 212 7.68 -2.24 -23.26
CA SER A 212 6.92 -2.98 -22.24
C SER A 212 7.37 -2.63 -20.81
N ALA A 213 8.65 -2.35 -20.59
CA ALA A 213 9.21 -1.97 -19.29
C ALA A 213 8.71 -0.62 -18.78
N VAL A 214 8.26 0.28 -19.66
CA VAL A 214 7.60 1.54 -19.27
C VAL A 214 6.10 1.31 -19.07
N LEU A 215 5.44 0.61 -19.98
CA LEU A 215 3.98 0.35 -19.89
C LEU A 215 3.58 -0.45 -18.65
N ARG A 216 4.47 -1.32 -18.15
CA ARG A 216 4.21 -2.16 -16.98
C ARG A 216 4.46 -1.48 -15.64
N ILE A 217 4.98 -0.24 -15.61
CA ILE A 217 5.29 0.49 -14.37
C ILE A 217 4.09 0.51 -13.41
N PRO A 218 2.88 0.98 -13.81
CA PRO A 218 1.77 1.12 -12.87
C PRO A 218 1.39 -0.19 -12.18
N LYS A 219 1.39 -1.30 -12.93
CA LYS A 219 1.07 -2.63 -12.39
C LYS A 219 2.17 -3.21 -11.51
N VAL A 220 3.43 -3.14 -11.95
CA VAL A 220 4.55 -3.74 -11.20
C VAL A 220 4.85 -2.94 -9.93
N HIS A 221 4.90 -1.62 -10.03
CA HIS A 221 5.12 -0.75 -8.88
C HIS A 221 3.89 -0.74 -7.96
N GLY A 222 2.67 -0.79 -8.51
CA GLY A 222 1.43 -0.91 -7.74
C GLY A 222 1.39 -2.19 -6.91
N SER A 223 1.67 -3.33 -7.55
CA SER A 223 1.78 -4.63 -6.86
C SER A 223 2.87 -4.60 -5.78
N PHE A 224 4.01 -3.96 -6.04
CA PHE A 224 5.08 -3.82 -5.06
C PHE A 224 4.65 -2.98 -3.85
N ARG A 225 3.98 -1.84 -4.05
CA ARG A 225 3.41 -1.03 -2.97
C ARG A 225 2.39 -1.82 -2.12
N GLU A 226 1.59 -2.66 -2.77
CA GLU A 226 0.65 -3.55 -2.07
C GLU A 226 1.36 -4.56 -1.16
N ILE A 227 2.38 -5.23 -1.70
CA ILE A 227 3.20 -6.20 -0.97
C ILE A 227 3.93 -5.53 0.21
N VAL A 228 4.51 -4.34 0.00
CA VAL A 228 5.19 -3.58 1.07
C VAL A 228 4.22 -3.21 2.18
N ARG A 229 2.98 -2.81 1.85
CA ARG A 229 1.96 -2.54 2.88
C ARG A 229 1.58 -3.81 3.63
N PHE A 230 1.44 -4.93 2.94
CA PHE A 230 1.14 -6.20 3.58
C PHE A 230 2.25 -6.59 4.57
N LEU A 231 3.51 -6.45 4.17
CA LEU A 231 4.67 -6.63 5.04
C LEU A 231 4.60 -5.68 6.25
N HIS A 232 4.37 -4.39 6.02
CA HIS A 232 4.29 -3.39 7.09
C HIS A 232 3.24 -3.73 8.14
N VAL A 233 2.04 -4.13 7.71
CA VAL A 233 0.95 -4.52 8.62
C VAL A 233 1.33 -5.73 9.47
N ARG A 234 2.00 -6.73 8.88
CA ARG A 234 2.45 -7.93 9.61
C ARG A 234 3.60 -7.61 10.56
N VAL A 235 4.66 -7.00 10.05
CA VAL A 235 5.87 -6.67 10.82
C VAL A 235 5.56 -5.73 11.97
N ARG A 236 4.70 -4.73 11.79
CA ARG A 236 4.32 -3.82 12.88
C ARG A 236 3.69 -4.54 14.08
N VAL A 237 2.86 -5.55 13.82
CA VAL A 237 2.27 -6.38 14.88
C VAL A 237 3.36 -7.19 15.57
N GLU A 238 4.22 -7.86 14.79
CA GLU A 238 5.24 -8.76 15.34
C GLU A 238 6.39 -8.05 16.05
N LEU A 239 6.74 -6.84 15.63
CA LEU A 239 7.69 -5.98 16.36
C LEU A 239 7.23 -5.68 17.78
N ASN A 240 5.91 -5.70 18.02
CA ASN A 240 5.27 -5.29 19.26
C ASN A 240 4.52 -6.43 19.97
N SER A 241 4.76 -7.69 19.58
CA SER A 241 4.25 -8.90 20.25
C SER A 241 5.32 -9.49 21.17
N GLY A 242 4.93 -9.92 22.38
CA GLY A 242 5.80 -10.65 23.31
C GLY A 242 5.96 -12.13 22.91
N PHE A 243 6.89 -12.84 23.56
CA PHE A 243 7.15 -14.26 23.25
C PHE A 243 5.96 -15.19 23.56
N GLU A 244 5.06 -14.82 24.47
CA GLU A 244 3.87 -15.62 24.78
C GLU A 244 2.86 -15.68 23.63
N SER A 245 2.96 -14.78 22.65
CA SER A 245 2.09 -14.70 21.48
C SER A 245 2.80 -15.06 20.17
N SER A 246 3.91 -15.81 20.24
CA SER A 246 4.73 -16.13 19.07
C SER A 246 4.22 -17.31 18.23
N ASP A 247 3.17 -18.00 18.67
CA ASP A 247 2.59 -19.12 17.92
C ASP A 247 2.01 -18.63 16.58
N GLY A 248 2.42 -19.25 15.46
CA GLY A 248 2.07 -18.83 14.10
C GLY A 248 2.80 -17.58 13.58
N CYS A 249 3.71 -16.98 14.36
CA CYS A 249 4.45 -15.76 13.98
C CYS A 249 5.36 -16.00 12.78
N VAL A 250 6.08 -17.14 12.78
CA VAL A 250 7.01 -17.51 11.72
C VAL A 250 6.28 -17.63 10.39
N GLU A 251 5.17 -18.36 10.35
CA GLU A 251 4.35 -18.56 9.15
C GLU A 251 3.80 -17.23 8.63
N ALA A 252 3.30 -16.38 9.52
CA ALA A 252 2.76 -15.07 9.16
C ALA A 252 3.82 -14.16 8.50
N ILE A 253 5.03 -14.14 9.05
CA ILE A 253 6.16 -13.36 8.50
C ILE A 253 6.64 -13.98 7.18
N VAL A 254 6.81 -15.29 7.12
CA VAL A 254 7.29 -16.02 5.92
C VAL A 254 6.38 -15.76 4.73
N VAL A 255 5.05 -15.77 4.90
CA VAL A 255 4.10 -15.45 3.81
C VAL A 255 4.30 -14.02 3.28
N ALA A 256 4.55 -13.06 4.17
CA ALA A 256 4.83 -11.68 3.78
C ALA A 256 6.17 -11.56 3.05
N LEU A 257 7.22 -12.21 3.55
CA LEU A 257 8.55 -12.21 2.96
C LEU A 257 8.59 -12.93 1.61
N GLN A 258 7.85 -14.02 1.42
CA GLN A 258 7.74 -14.69 0.12
C GLN A 258 7.08 -13.80 -0.93
N SER A 259 6.02 -13.09 -0.55
CA SER A 259 5.40 -12.08 -1.40
C SER A 259 6.39 -10.97 -1.75
N LEU A 260 7.18 -10.51 -0.76
CA LEU A 260 8.22 -9.51 -0.96
C LEU A 260 9.30 -9.97 -1.93
N ALA A 261 9.79 -11.21 -1.83
CA ALA A 261 10.78 -11.76 -2.74
C ALA A 261 10.31 -11.71 -4.21
N ILE A 262 9.05 -12.07 -4.47
CA ILE A 262 8.45 -11.98 -5.81
C ILE A 262 8.35 -10.52 -6.26
N GLY A 263 7.91 -9.63 -5.37
CA GLY A 263 7.82 -8.19 -5.64
C GLY A 263 9.16 -7.56 -6.02
N LEU A 264 10.21 -7.84 -5.24
CA LEU A 264 11.58 -7.39 -5.48
C LEU A 264 12.13 -7.92 -6.81
N CYS A 265 11.90 -9.19 -7.12
CA CYS A 265 12.31 -9.79 -8.40
C CYS A 265 11.68 -9.05 -9.58
N ASN A 266 10.35 -8.87 -9.56
CA ASN A 266 9.63 -8.18 -10.62
C ASN A 266 10.07 -6.71 -10.78
N LEU A 267 10.29 -6.01 -9.67
CA LEU A 267 10.73 -4.62 -9.65
C LEU A 267 12.18 -4.49 -10.18
N GLY A 268 13.08 -5.37 -9.73
CA GLY A 268 14.46 -5.42 -10.20
C GLY A 268 14.56 -5.74 -11.69
N GLU A 269 13.79 -6.71 -12.18
CA GLU A 269 13.77 -7.09 -13.59
C GLU A 269 13.28 -5.94 -14.50
N ILE A 270 12.20 -5.26 -14.12
CA ILE A 270 11.66 -4.16 -14.92
C ILE A 270 12.60 -2.94 -14.90
N SER A 271 13.19 -2.61 -13.75
CA SER A 271 14.19 -1.55 -13.62
C SER A 271 15.45 -1.87 -14.43
N SER A 272 15.94 -3.11 -14.39
CA SER A 272 17.07 -3.56 -15.22
C SER A 272 16.80 -3.44 -16.72
N LYS A 273 15.57 -3.70 -17.17
CA LYS A 273 15.20 -3.48 -18.59
C LYS A 273 15.26 -2.00 -18.94
N ARG A 274 14.76 -1.12 -18.07
CA ARG A 274 14.84 0.33 -18.28
C ARG A 274 16.28 0.85 -18.28
N VAL A 275 17.15 0.34 -17.42
CA VAL A 275 18.60 0.60 -17.43
C VAL A 275 19.20 0.28 -18.81
N ARG A 276 18.88 -0.89 -19.39
CA ARG A 276 19.35 -1.25 -20.74
C ARG A 276 18.86 -0.28 -21.82
N LEU A 277 17.59 0.15 -21.76
CA LEU A 277 17.06 1.15 -22.69
C LEU A 277 17.79 2.49 -22.59
N LEU A 278 18.10 2.94 -21.37
CA LEU A 278 18.88 4.17 -21.15
C LEU A 278 20.32 4.01 -21.65
N ARG A 279 20.93 2.83 -21.48
CA ARG A 279 22.27 2.52 -21.99
C ARG A 279 22.34 2.69 -23.50
N ASP A 280 21.34 2.20 -24.22
CA ASP A 280 21.33 2.26 -25.69
C ASP A 280 21.21 3.71 -26.23
N LEU A 281 20.78 4.66 -25.39
CA LEU A 281 20.73 6.10 -25.72
C LEU A 281 22.01 6.87 -25.38
N ILE A 282 22.87 6.29 -24.55
CA ILE A 282 24.10 6.91 -24.06
C ILE A 282 25.22 6.73 -25.11
N GLY A 283 25.70 7.85 -25.67
CA GLY A 283 26.93 7.88 -26.47
C GLY A 283 28.21 7.86 -25.61
N SER A 284 29.39 7.69 -26.19
CA SER A 284 30.65 7.63 -25.41
C SER A 284 31.08 9.00 -24.85
N ASN A 285 31.15 9.13 -23.53
CA ASN A 285 31.79 10.23 -22.77
C ASN A 285 32.48 9.61 -21.52
N ASP A 286 33.46 10.27 -20.92
CA ASP A 286 34.26 9.72 -19.81
C ASP A 286 33.43 9.47 -18.54
N VAL A 287 32.48 10.35 -18.22
CA VAL A 287 31.49 10.13 -17.14
C VAL A 287 30.59 8.93 -17.44
N LEU A 288 30.27 8.70 -18.71
CA LEU A 288 29.44 7.58 -19.15
C LEU A 288 30.21 6.26 -19.07
N ARG A 289 31.53 6.28 -19.25
CA ARG A 289 32.39 5.12 -19.01
C ARG A 289 32.37 4.70 -17.54
N ALA A 290 32.49 5.66 -16.62
CA ALA A 290 32.39 5.37 -15.18
C ALA A 290 31.01 4.83 -14.78
N VAL A 291 29.93 5.35 -15.38
CA VAL A 291 28.55 4.81 -15.17
C VAL A 291 28.39 3.41 -15.77
N ILE A 292 29.00 3.12 -16.93
CA ILE A 292 28.99 1.79 -17.55
C ILE A 292 29.81 0.79 -16.72
N GLU A 293 30.99 1.19 -16.23
CA GLU A 293 31.80 0.36 -15.32
C GLU A 293 31.00 0.05 -14.04
N ARG A 294 30.26 1.03 -13.51
CA ARG A 294 29.35 0.81 -12.38
C ARG A 294 28.19 -0.13 -12.70
N PHE A 295 27.70 -0.13 -13.94
CA PHE A 295 26.70 -1.11 -14.37
C PHE A 295 27.26 -2.53 -14.35
N GLU A 296 28.50 -2.72 -14.78
CA GLU A 296 29.19 -4.01 -14.70
C GLU A 296 29.37 -4.49 -13.25
N ASP A 297 29.68 -3.59 -12.31
CA ASP A 297 29.75 -3.92 -10.85
C ASP A 297 28.44 -4.49 -10.30
N VAL A 298 27.29 -4.03 -10.80
CA VAL A 298 25.96 -4.52 -10.40
C VAL A 298 25.60 -5.83 -11.12
N GLY A 299 26.43 -6.24 -12.09
CA GLY A 299 26.31 -7.49 -12.85
C GLY A 299 26.16 -7.30 -14.36
N GLY A 300 26.21 -6.07 -14.87
CA GLY A 300 26.14 -5.76 -16.30
C GLY A 300 24.96 -6.41 -17.02
N ASP A 301 25.21 -7.10 -18.13
CA ASP A 301 24.18 -7.85 -18.83
C ASP A 301 23.62 -9.03 -18.02
N ASN A 302 24.38 -9.54 -17.04
CA ASN A 302 24.03 -10.66 -16.16
C ASN A 302 23.21 -10.27 -14.93
N VAL A 303 22.83 -9.00 -14.73
CA VAL A 303 21.96 -8.58 -13.60
C VAL A 303 20.71 -9.45 -13.47
N GLY A 304 20.10 -9.83 -14.61
CA GLY A 304 18.93 -10.72 -14.62
C GLY A 304 19.22 -12.13 -14.08
N ALA A 305 20.43 -12.65 -14.28
CA ALA A 305 20.87 -13.93 -13.71
C ALA A 305 21.13 -13.78 -12.20
N SER A 306 21.77 -12.69 -11.76
CA SER A 306 22.00 -12.42 -10.34
C SER A 306 20.70 -12.32 -9.53
N LEU A 307 19.68 -11.61 -10.06
CA LEU A 307 18.35 -11.52 -9.45
C LEU A 307 17.70 -12.91 -9.33
N LYS A 308 17.75 -13.72 -10.40
CA LYS A 308 17.19 -15.07 -10.40
C LYS A 308 17.91 -16.01 -9.44
N ASN A 309 19.25 -15.94 -9.38
CA ASN A 309 20.05 -16.78 -8.49
C ASN A 309 19.73 -16.48 -7.02
N LEU A 310 19.64 -15.21 -6.64
CA LEU A 310 19.23 -14.83 -5.28
C LEU A 310 17.80 -15.26 -4.96
N PHE A 311 16.88 -15.08 -5.91
CA PHE A 311 15.51 -15.56 -5.74
C PHE A 311 15.48 -17.08 -5.51
N MET A 312 16.14 -17.87 -6.36
CA MET A 312 16.19 -19.32 -6.24
C MET A 312 16.84 -19.76 -4.92
N ALA A 313 17.96 -19.15 -4.52
CA ALA A 313 18.61 -19.43 -3.24
C ALA A 313 17.70 -19.14 -2.05
N SER A 314 16.90 -18.05 -2.10
CA SER A 314 15.92 -17.75 -1.06
C SER A 314 14.82 -18.83 -0.99
N GLN A 315 14.33 -19.29 -2.14
CA GLN A 315 13.30 -20.34 -2.18
C GLN A 315 13.85 -21.69 -1.72
N GLU A 316 15.11 -22.00 -2.02
CA GLU A 316 15.79 -23.20 -1.56
C GLU A 316 15.97 -23.21 -0.03
N ALA A 317 16.43 -22.09 0.56
CA ALA A 317 16.53 -21.95 2.01
C ALA A 317 15.17 -22.18 2.71
N LEU A 318 14.09 -21.65 2.14
CA LEU A 318 12.75 -21.81 2.70
C LEU A 318 12.18 -23.23 2.52
N ILE A 319 12.23 -23.77 1.30
CA ILE A 319 11.51 -25.01 0.94
C ILE A 319 12.31 -26.26 1.32
N GLN A 320 13.60 -26.27 1.04
CA GLN A 320 14.42 -27.47 1.23
C GLN A 320 14.99 -27.57 2.64
N HIS A 321 15.40 -26.44 3.22
CA HIS A 321 16.10 -26.41 4.50
C HIS A 321 15.24 -25.95 5.67
N GLN A 322 14.06 -25.34 5.41
CA GLN A 322 13.24 -24.67 6.42
C GLN A 322 14.02 -23.67 7.28
N ASP A 323 15.08 -23.06 6.70
CA ASP A 323 15.90 -22.06 7.37
C ASP A 323 15.29 -20.66 7.13
N TYR A 324 14.36 -20.29 8.02
CA TYR A 324 13.63 -19.03 7.94
C TYR A 324 14.54 -17.80 8.10
N VAL A 325 15.59 -17.93 8.91
CA VAL A 325 16.55 -16.83 9.17
C VAL A 325 17.42 -16.61 7.93
N LYS A 326 17.91 -17.69 7.31
CA LYS A 326 18.64 -17.61 6.04
C LYS A 326 17.77 -17.08 4.91
N PHE A 327 16.51 -17.50 4.85
CA PHE A 327 15.54 -16.99 3.90
C PHE A 327 15.37 -15.47 4.01
N ALA A 328 15.18 -14.95 5.22
CA ALA A 328 15.05 -13.50 5.45
C ALA A 328 16.34 -12.73 5.11
N ASN A 329 17.51 -13.26 5.48
CA ASN A 329 18.82 -12.69 5.13
C ASN A 329 19.01 -12.60 3.60
N LEU A 330 18.65 -13.65 2.86
CA LEU A 330 18.73 -13.65 1.40
C LEU A 330 17.79 -12.61 0.78
N ILE A 331 16.59 -12.40 1.34
CA ILE A 331 15.69 -11.33 0.90
C ILE A 331 16.26 -9.94 1.22
N ASN A 332 16.94 -9.76 2.35
CA ASN A 332 17.65 -8.52 2.68
C ASN A 332 18.74 -8.21 1.65
N CYS A 333 19.59 -9.19 1.33
CA CYS A 333 20.56 -9.10 0.23
C CYS A 333 19.88 -8.78 -1.11
N PHE A 334 18.70 -9.37 -1.35
CA PHE A 334 17.94 -9.13 -2.57
C PHE A 334 17.44 -7.67 -2.67
N SER A 335 16.97 -7.12 -1.56
CA SER A 335 16.54 -5.72 -1.47
C SER A 335 17.68 -4.75 -1.76
N ASP A 336 18.89 -5.05 -1.28
CA ASP A 336 20.08 -4.23 -1.52
C ASP A 336 20.52 -4.26 -2.99
N LEU A 337 20.41 -5.41 -3.66
CA LEU A 337 20.68 -5.51 -5.10
C LEU A 337 19.66 -4.71 -5.91
N VAL A 338 18.36 -4.85 -5.62
CA VAL A 338 17.29 -4.12 -6.32
C VAL A 338 17.46 -2.61 -6.13
N ARG A 339 17.81 -2.16 -4.92
CA ARG A 339 18.13 -0.75 -4.63
C ARG A 339 19.26 -0.23 -5.51
N LYS A 340 20.36 -0.99 -5.66
CA LYS A 340 21.50 -0.62 -6.52
C LYS A 340 21.09 -0.50 -7.99
N ILE A 341 20.27 -1.41 -8.49
CA ILE A 341 19.74 -1.36 -9.88
C ILE A 341 18.91 -0.08 -10.07
N ILE A 342 18.04 0.26 -9.12
CA ILE A 342 17.21 1.47 -9.19
C ILE A 342 18.05 2.74 -9.08
N ALA A 343 19.08 2.77 -8.22
CA ALA A 343 20.01 3.88 -8.12
C ALA A 343 20.73 4.12 -9.44
N LEU A 344 21.18 3.05 -10.12
CA LEU A 344 21.77 3.13 -11.44
C LEU A 344 20.77 3.62 -12.51
N GLU A 345 19.52 3.15 -12.47
CA GLU A 345 18.45 3.65 -13.34
C GLU A 345 18.29 5.17 -13.19
N ALA A 346 18.21 5.65 -11.95
CA ALA A 346 18.11 7.08 -11.66
C ALA A 346 19.35 7.85 -12.12
N LEU A 347 20.56 7.31 -11.95
CA LEU A 347 21.82 7.94 -12.36
C LEU A 347 21.88 8.11 -13.87
N MET A 348 21.57 7.05 -14.63
CA MET A 348 21.58 7.10 -16.09
C MET A 348 20.52 8.07 -16.64
N ALA A 349 19.32 8.06 -16.05
CA ALA A 349 18.28 9.01 -16.40
C ALA A 349 18.69 10.45 -16.07
N PHE A 350 19.31 10.67 -14.91
CA PHE A 350 19.82 11.97 -14.49
C PHE A 350 20.87 12.51 -15.46
N VAL A 351 21.88 11.72 -15.83
CA VAL A 351 22.93 12.12 -16.77
C VAL A 351 22.35 12.50 -18.14
N LEU A 352 21.37 11.74 -18.64
CA LEU A 352 20.69 12.02 -19.91
C LEU A 352 19.84 13.29 -19.88
N LEU A 353 19.17 13.57 -18.76
CA LEU A 353 18.30 14.73 -18.60
C LEU A 353 19.08 16.02 -18.33
N ASP A 354 20.16 15.94 -17.55
CA ASP A 354 20.99 17.11 -17.24
C ASP A 354 21.93 17.49 -18.39
N GLY A 355 22.13 16.58 -19.35
CA GLY A 355 22.91 16.85 -20.56
C GLY A 355 24.40 16.84 -20.34
N GLY A 356 24.89 16.01 -19.40
CA GLY A 356 26.31 15.82 -19.08
C GLY A 356 27.02 17.12 -18.72
N LEU A 357 27.04 17.48 -17.43
CA LEU A 357 27.90 18.50 -16.80
C LEU A 357 28.35 19.60 -17.78
N SER A 358 27.56 20.67 -17.87
CA SER A 358 27.95 21.85 -18.66
C SER A 358 29.37 22.27 -18.33
N SER A 359 30.20 22.29 -19.38
CA SER A 359 31.51 22.92 -19.49
C SER A 359 31.69 24.11 -18.53
N ASN A 360 32.70 24.06 -17.67
CA ASN A 360 33.41 25.24 -17.22
C ASN A 360 34.79 24.86 -16.67
N GLY A 361 35.84 25.39 -17.30
CA GLY A 361 37.11 25.57 -16.60
C GLY A 361 38.39 25.28 -17.37
N VAL A 362 38.59 25.77 -18.61
CA VAL A 362 39.95 26.13 -19.05
C VAL A 362 39.88 27.40 -19.90
N ALA A 363 40.43 28.48 -19.35
CA ALA A 363 40.80 29.67 -20.10
C ALA A 363 41.82 29.30 -21.18
N ASN A 364 41.62 29.74 -22.42
CA ASN A 364 42.73 30.05 -23.29
C ASN A 364 42.37 31.17 -24.29
N GLU A 365 43.24 32.16 -24.29
CA GLU A 365 43.26 33.35 -25.13
C GLU A 365 43.65 33.02 -26.58
N GLY A 366 43.14 33.81 -27.53
CA GLY A 366 43.59 33.93 -28.93
C GLY A 366 43.21 32.77 -29.87
N VAL A 367 42.84 32.91 -31.14
CA VAL A 367 42.91 33.99 -32.14
C VAL A 367 41.80 33.73 -33.19
N ASP A 368 41.25 34.82 -33.73
CA ASP A 368 40.40 35.00 -34.93
C ASP A 368 39.99 33.78 -35.81
N LYS A 369 38.67 33.65 -36.03
CA LYS A 369 38.04 33.97 -37.33
C LYS A 369 36.52 33.97 -37.24
N ALA A 370 35.94 35.07 -37.69
CA ALA A 370 34.51 35.25 -37.88
C ALA A 370 34.00 34.35 -39.02
N GLU A 371 32.89 33.63 -38.81
CA GLU A 371 31.86 33.45 -39.82
C GLU A 371 30.53 32.91 -39.26
N ASN A 372 29.49 33.71 -39.50
CA ASN A 372 28.06 33.41 -39.59
C ASN A 372 27.28 32.75 -38.44
N LYS A 373 26.66 33.64 -37.66
CA LYS A 373 25.37 33.46 -36.97
C LYS A 373 24.27 32.98 -37.93
N LYS A 374 23.76 31.77 -37.72
CA LYS A 374 22.30 31.49 -37.76
C LYS A 374 21.93 30.74 -36.48
N SER A 375 21.41 31.50 -35.53
CA SER A 375 20.83 30.99 -34.29
C SER A 375 19.57 30.18 -34.59
N GLU A 376 19.69 28.86 -34.72
CA GLU A 376 18.56 27.99 -34.45
C GLU A 376 18.23 28.11 -32.95
N LYS A 377 17.09 28.72 -32.65
CA LYS A 377 16.51 28.69 -31.30
C LYS A 377 16.30 27.22 -30.90
N LYS A 378 17.25 26.63 -30.15
CA LYS A 378 17.04 25.35 -29.45
C LYS A 378 15.71 25.48 -28.69
N LYS A 379 14.67 24.76 -29.13
CA LYS A 379 13.39 24.66 -28.42
C LYS A 379 13.73 24.25 -26.99
N LYS A 380 13.45 25.12 -26.02
CA LYS A 380 13.68 24.86 -24.59
C LYS A 380 12.93 23.57 -24.25
N VAL A 381 13.68 22.51 -23.97
CA VAL A 381 13.16 21.23 -23.52
C VAL A 381 12.44 21.49 -22.20
N VAL A 382 11.13 21.25 -22.15
CA VAL A 382 10.32 21.47 -20.94
C VAL A 382 10.06 20.11 -20.33
N MET A 383 10.76 19.81 -19.23
CA MET A 383 10.48 18.65 -18.40
C MET A 383 9.20 18.86 -17.58
N GLY A 384 8.65 17.78 -17.04
CA GLY A 384 7.58 17.82 -16.05
C GLY A 384 8.02 18.58 -14.80
N LYS A 385 7.07 19.22 -14.12
CA LYS A 385 7.37 20.00 -12.91
C LYS A 385 7.93 19.12 -11.80
N GLY A 386 7.36 17.94 -11.59
CA GLY A 386 7.82 17.02 -10.55
C GLY A 386 9.18 16.40 -10.86
N THR A 387 9.39 15.94 -12.09
CA THR A 387 10.71 15.43 -12.52
C THR A 387 11.79 16.51 -12.52
N SER A 388 11.46 17.76 -12.87
CA SER A 388 12.39 18.89 -12.76
C SER A 388 12.78 19.16 -11.31
N ALA A 389 11.81 19.09 -10.39
CA ALA A 389 12.08 19.21 -8.96
C ALA A 389 12.97 18.06 -8.46
N LEU A 390 12.71 16.82 -8.89
CA LEU A 390 13.58 15.67 -8.56
C LEU A 390 15.02 15.87 -9.05
N VAL A 391 15.22 16.29 -10.30
CA VAL A 391 16.57 16.57 -10.83
C VAL A 391 17.25 17.68 -10.01
N GLN A 392 16.53 18.72 -9.62
CA GLN A 392 17.10 19.77 -8.78
C GLN A 392 17.50 19.24 -7.40
N VAL A 393 16.66 18.43 -6.76
CA VAL A 393 16.97 17.81 -5.47
C VAL A 393 18.21 16.92 -5.57
N LEU A 394 18.33 16.13 -6.64
CA LEU A 394 19.51 15.30 -6.88
C LEU A 394 20.78 16.16 -7.09
N LYS A 395 20.69 17.25 -7.87
CA LYS A 395 21.82 18.19 -8.03
C LYS A 395 22.29 18.80 -6.72
N ASP A 396 21.35 19.16 -5.84
CA ASP A 396 21.68 19.77 -4.56
C ASP A 396 22.35 18.77 -3.59
N MET A 397 22.22 17.47 -3.85
CA MET A 397 22.71 16.40 -2.97
C MET A 397 23.99 15.71 -3.47
N VAL A 398 24.36 15.90 -4.73
CA VAL A 398 25.47 15.20 -5.37
C VAL A 398 26.67 16.14 -5.47
N GLU A 399 27.81 15.72 -4.91
CA GLU A 399 29.09 16.46 -4.95
C GLU A 399 29.86 16.21 -6.27
N ASP A 400 31.07 16.76 -6.41
CA ASP A 400 31.87 16.72 -7.66
C ASP A 400 32.13 15.29 -8.19
N ASP A 401 32.23 14.29 -7.30
CA ASP A 401 32.29 12.87 -7.68
C ASP A 401 30.87 12.29 -7.85
N LEU A 402 30.33 12.52 -9.05
CA LEU A 402 28.95 12.18 -9.40
C LEU A 402 28.61 10.71 -9.10
N VAL A 403 29.48 9.76 -9.46
CA VAL A 403 29.14 8.32 -9.40
C VAL A 403 29.11 7.82 -7.96
N ASN A 404 30.12 8.13 -7.16
CA ASN A 404 30.18 7.68 -5.75
C ASN A 404 29.17 8.43 -4.87
N SER A 405 28.92 9.70 -5.16
CA SER A 405 27.96 10.51 -4.41
C SER A 405 26.52 10.09 -4.69
N PHE A 406 26.19 9.61 -5.90
CA PHE A 406 24.83 9.21 -6.26
C PHE A 406 24.36 7.96 -5.51
N ASP A 407 25.21 6.95 -5.36
CA ASP A 407 24.86 5.73 -4.62
C ASP A 407 24.53 6.02 -3.14
N ALA A 408 25.22 7.01 -2.58
CA ALA A 408 25.02 7.47 -1.21
C ALA A 408 23.66 8.16 -1.02
N VAL A 409 23.12 8.83 -2.05
CA VAL A 409 21.78 9.45 -2.01
C VAL A 409 20.68 8.41 -1.81
N PHE A 410 20.86 7.21 -2.35
CA PHE A 410 19.90 6.11 -2.26
C PHE A 410 20.26 5.09 -1.17
N ASP A 411 21.30 5.32 -0.37
CA ASP A 411 21.65 4.47 0.76
C ASP A 411 20.85 4.88 2.00
N PRO A 412 19.98 4.00 2.56
CA PRO A 412 19.20 4.32 3.74
C PRO A 412 20.04 4.63 4.99
N LYS A 413 21.34 4.30 4.98
CA LYS A 413 22.28 4.63 6.06
C LYS A 413 22.84 6.05 5.97
N ASN A 414 22.67 6.74 4.84
CA ASN A 414 23.19 8.08 4.64
C ASN A 414 22.29 9.14 5.33
N ALA A 415 22.91 10.16 5.95
CA ALA A 415 22.18 11.22 6.65
C ALA A 415 21.25 12.05 5.73
N GLY A 416 21.58 12.19 4.44
CA GLY A 416 20.76 12.91 3.46
C GLY A 416 19.54 12.13 2.95
N PHE A 417 19.49 10.81 3.18
CA PHE A 417 18.49 9.92 2.61
C PHE A 417 17.05 10.25 3.03
N GLU A 418 16.82 10.48 4.32
CA GLU A 418 15.49 10.86 4.84
C GLU A 418 15.03 12.22 4.30
N SER A 419 15.96 13.17 4.13
CA SER A 419 15.64 14.45 3.50
C SER A 419 15.24 14.26 2.04
N PHE A 420 15.91 13.36 1.31
CA PHE A 420 15.55 13.01 -0.06
C PHE A 420 14.14 12.41 -0.13
N LEU A 421 13.86 11.38 0.68
CA LEU A 421 12.55 10.73 0.72
C LEU A 421 11.41 11.70 1.02
N ASN A 422 11.60 12.61 1.98
CA ASN A 422 10.58 13.60 2.32
C ASN A 422 10.35 14.60 1.18
N LYS A 423 11.41 15.08 0.52
CA LYS A 423 11.26 15.92 -0.68
C LYS A 423 10.50 15.22 -1.82
N VAL A 424 10.77 13.93 -2.04
CA VAL A 424 10.02 13.12 -3.03
C VAL A 424 8.54 13.03 -2.64
N LYS A 425 8.24 12.72 -1.38
CA LYS A 425 6.86 12.67 -0.87
C LYS A 425 6.17 14.01 -1.04
N ASP A 426 6.83 15.12 -0.71
CA ASP A 426 6.30 16.48 -0.86
C ASP A 426 5.99 16.81 -2.33
N ILE A 427 6.84 16.40 -3.28
CA ILE A 427 6.58 16.58 -4.72
C ILE A 427 5.27 15.90 -5.11
N VAL A 428 5.06 14.65 -4.69
CA VAL A 428 3.86 13.88 -5.01
C VAL A 428 2.63 14.41 -4.25
N GLN A 429 2.79 14.78 -2.98
CA GLN A 429 1.74 15.29 -2.09
C GLN A 429 1.36 16.75 -2.35
N SER A 430 2.21 17.56 -3.00
CA SER A 430 1.88 18.93 -3.41
C SER A 430 0.63 19.01 -4.30
N ASN A 431 0.20 17.86 -4.84
CA ASN A 431 -1.02 17.66 -5.59
C ASN A 431 -2.22 17.18 -4.74
N GLU A 432 -2.15 17.10 -3.40
CA GLU A 432 -3.30 16.78 -2.53
C GLU A 432 -4.42 17.81 -2.66
N SER A 433 -4.09 19.06 -3.02
CA SER A 433 -5.06 20.08 -3.45
C SER A 433 -5.81 19.74 -4.76
N ARG A 434 -5.37 18.72 -5.48
CA ARG A 434 -5.90 18.23 -6.77
C ARG A 434 -6.21 16.73 -6.79
N ARG A 435 -6.14 16.01 -5.65
CA ARG A 435 -6.73 14.67 -5.58
C ARG A 435 -8.22 14.83 -5.85
N LEU A 436 -8.66 14.37 -7.02
CA LEU A 436 -10.08 14.32 -7.34
C LEU A 436 -10.78 13.53 -6.23
N PRO A 437 -11.78 14.11 -5.54
CA PRO A 437 -12.54 13.40 -4.54
C PRO A 437 -13.05 12.09 -5.13
N LYS A 438 -12.79 10.98 -4.44
CA LYS A 438 -13.19 9.65 -4.88
C LYS A 438 -14.46 9.20 -4.16
N LEU A 439 -15.27 8.44 -4.88
CA LEU A 439 -16.48 7.83 -4.33
C LEU A 439 -16.14 6.70 -3.36
N ALA A 440 -17.04 6.44 -2.41
CA ALA A 440 -16.97 5.26 -1.57
C ALA A 440 -17.16 4.00 -2.42
N LYS A 441 -16.44 2.91 -2.09
CA LYS A 441 -16.51 1.64 -2.84
C LYS A 441 -17.97 1.18 -2.95
N GLY A 442 -18.41 0.75 -4.12
CA GLY A 442 -19.78 0.28 -4.35
C GLY A 442 -20.86 1.37 -4.40
N THR A 443 -20.47 2.66 -4.48
CA THR A 443 -21.36 3.81 -4.74
C THR A 443 -21.11 4.37 -6.14
N ARG A 444 -22.04 5.16 -6.69
CA ARG A 444 -21.96 5.70 -8.06
C ARG A 444 -22.54 7.10 -8.15
N ASP A 445 -21.87 7.95 -8.92
CA ASP A 445 -22.46 9.18 -9.43
C ASP A 445 -23.28 8.91 -10.69
N PHE A 446 -24.38 9.64 -10.84
CA PHE A 446 -25.21 9.60 -12.06
C PHE A 446 -25.19 10.98 -12.72
N ALA A 447 -24.67 11.03 -13.94
CA ALA A 447 -24.56 12.27 -14.73
C ALA A 447 -25.82 12.51 -15.58
N LYS A 448 -25.85 13.64 -16.31
CA LYS A 448 -27.00 14.16 -17.06
C LYS A 448 -27.79 13.11 -17.85
N GLU A 449 -27.12 12.30 -18.68
CA GLU A 449 -27.78 11.29 -19.52
C GLU A 449 -28.46 10.21 -18.68
N GLN A 450 -27.77 9.69 -17.66
CA GLN A 450 -28.28 8.67 -16.76
C GLN A 450 -29.41 9.21 -15.88
N MET A 451 -29.30 10.46 -15.43
CA MET A 451 -30.35 11.12 -14.66
C MET A 451 -31.60 11.36 -15.49
N THR A 452 -31.47 11.75 -16.76
CA THR A 452 -32.63 11.93 -17.66
C THR A 452 -33.43 10.63 -17.81
N ILE A 453 -32.73 9.49 -18.01
CA ILE A 453 -33.38 8.17 -18.10
C ILE A 453 -34.04 7.79 -16.77
N ARG A 454 -33.35 8.02 -15.64
CA ARG A 454 -33.87 7.73 -14.31
C ARG A 454 -35.10 8.55 -13.96
N GLU A 455 -35.09 9.85 -14.24
CA GLU A 455 -36.21 10.75 -13.99
C GLU A 455 -37.44 10.32 -14.79
N LYS A 456 -37.25 9.93 -16.07
CA LYS A 456 -38.32 9.35 -16.89
C LYS A 456 -38.88 8.07 -16.23
N ALA A 457 -38.01 7.14 -15.85
CA ALA A 457 -38.43 5.89 -15.20
C ALA A 457 -39.17 6.15 -13.87
N PHE A 458 -38.63 7.01 -12.99
CA PHE A 458 -39.27 7.37 -11.73
C PHE A 458 -40.61 8.07 -11.91
N SER A 459 -40.75 8.89 -12.96
CA SER A 459 -42.02 9.53 -13.31
C SER A 459 -43.08 8.51 -13.72
N ILE A 460 -42.73 7.53 -14.55
CA ILE A 460 -43.61 6.43 -14.96
C ILE A 460 -44.03 5.63 -13.72
N ILE A 461 -43.05 5.17 -12.93
CA ILE A 461 -43.27 4.37 -11.72
C ILE A 461 -44.21 5.10 -10.75
N THR A 462 -43.94 6.38 -10.50
CA THR A 462 -44.78 7.22 -9.64
C THR A 462 -46.20 7.37 -10.20
N GLY A 463 -46.35 7.50 -11.52
CA GLY A 463 -47.63 7.58 -12.19
C GLY A 463 -48.47 6.33 -11.95
N VAL A 464 -47.90 5.15 -12.18
CA VAL A 464 -48.57 3.86 -11.93
C VAL A 464 -48.97 3.76 -10.46
N PHE A 465 -48.04 3.95 -9.53
CA PHE A 465 -48.32 3.82 -8.09
C PHE A 465 -49.47 4.73 -7.60
N LYS A 466 -49.54 5.97 -8.09
CA LYS A 466 -50.63 6.90 -7.74
C LYS A 466 -51.99 6.45 -8.28
N ARG A 467 -52.05 5.84 -9.47
CA ARG A 467 -53.30 5.31 -10.03
C ARG A 467 -53.88 4.17 -9.18
N HIS A 468 -53.02 3.42 -8.50
CA HIS A 468 -53.39 2.37 -7.55
C HIS A 468 -53.62 2.90 -6.11
N GLY A 469 -53.72 4.22 -5.94
CA GLY A 469 -54.12 4.85 -4.69
C GLY A 469 -53.02 4.92 -3.62
N ALA A 470 -51.76 4.65 -3.98
CA ALA A 470 -50.65 4.81 -3.03
C ALA A 470 -50.26 6.28 -2.83
N MET A 471 -49.99 6.62 -1.58
CA MET A 471 -49.47 7.93 -1.19
C MET A 471 -47.95 7.91 -1.07
N ALA A 472 -47.29 9.00 -1.45
CA ALA A 472 -45.86 9.14 -1.27
C ALA A 472 -45.52 9.19 0.23
N LEU A 473 -44.59 8.36 0.69
CA LEU A 473 -44.06 8.43 2.05
C LEU A 473 -42.53 8.43 1.99
N ASP A 474 -41.91 9.48 2.49
CA ASP A 474 -40.47 9.49 2.73
C ASP A 474 -40.18 9.20 4.20
N THR A 475 -39.21 8.33 4.42
CA THR A 475 -38.78 7.85 5.73
C THR A 475 -37.30 8.17 5.93
N PRO A 476 -36.83 8.32 7.18
CA PRO A 476 -35.44 8.62 7.48
C PRO A 476 -34.45 7.65 6.80
N VAL A 477 -33.24 8.14 6.54
CA VAL A 477 -32.14 7.34 5.94
C VAL A 477 -31.51 6.39 6.97
N PHE A 478 -31.61 6.72 8.25
CA PHE A 478 -31.13 5.91 9.36
C PHE A 478 -32.29 5.56 10.30
N GLU A 479 -32.20 4.40 10.92
CA GLU A 479 -33.15 3.88 11.90
C GLU A 479 -32.40 3.50 13.17
N LEU A 480 -33.13 3.40 14.29
CA LEU A 480 -32.57 2.84 15.51
C LEU A 480 -32.09 1.41 15.22
N ARG A 481 -30.89 1.09 15.69
CA ARG A 481 -30.28 -0.21 15.43
C ARG A 481 -31.18 -1.37 15.86
N GLU A 482 -31.86 -1.21 17.00
CA GLU A 482 -32.84 -2.19 17.51
C GLU A 482 -34.06 -2.40 16.60
N THR A 483 -34.44 -1.40 15.80
CA THR A 483 -35.58 -1.51 14.87
C THR A 483 -35.24 -2.40 13.66
N LEU A 484 -33.97 -2.41 13.26
CA LEU A 484 -33.48 -3.26 12.16
C LEU A 484 -33.03 -4.65 12.65
N MET A 485 -32.55 -4.74 13.89
CA MET A 485 -32.08 -5.99 14.48
C MET A 485 -33.25 -6.95 14.78
N GLY A 486 -33.10 -8.23 14.40
CA GLY A 486 -34.10 -9.29 14.65
C GLY A 486 -35.01 -9.63 13.47
N LYS A 487 -35.07 -8.80 12.41
CA LYS A 487 -35.84 -9.10 11.18
C LYS A 487 -35.07 -9.87 10.12
N TYR A 488 -33.76 -9.64 10.03
CA TYR A 488 -32.94 -10.09 8.88
C TYR A 488 -32.05 -11.29 9.15
N GLY A 489 -32.12 -11.94 10.33
CA GLY A 489 -31.34 -13.16 10.62
C GLY A 489 -29.84 -13.02 10.28
N GLU A 490 -29.33 -13.87 9.39
CA GLU A 490 -27.93 -13.84 8.91
C GLU A 490 -27.56 -12.56 8.14
N ASP A 491 -28.52 -11.94 7.44
CA ASP A 491 -28.33 -10.73 6.63
C ASP A 491 -28.14 -9.47 7.49
N SER A 492 -28.39 -9.56 8.81
CA SER A 492 -28.09 -8.48 9.76
C SER A 492 -26.61 -8.03 9.72
N LYS A 493 -25.70 -8.91 9.29
CA LYS A 493 -24.26 -8.60 9.10
C LYS A 493 -24.00 -7.58 7.99
N LEU A 494 -24.98 -7.39 7.09
CA LEU A 494 -24.88 -6.49 5.95
C LEU A 494 -25.37 -5.06 6.25
N ILE A 495 -25.83 -4.78 7.47
CA ILE A 495 -26.30 -3.44 7.86
C ILE A 495 -25.10 -2.53 8.16
N TYR A 496 -25.16 -1.26 7.75
CA TYR A 496 -24.15 -0.25 8.12
C TYR A 496 -24.50 0.38 9.46
N ASP A 497 -23.62 0.21 10.45
CA ASP A 497 -23.75 0.89 11.74
C ASP A 497 -23.10 2.27 11.67
N LEU A 498 -23.77 3.27 12.24
CA LEU A 498 -23.20 4.60 12.40
C LEU A 498 -22.32 4.62 13.66
N ALA A 499 -21.16 5.26 13.56
CA ALA A 499 -20.26 5.39 14.70
C ALA A 499 -20.89 6.31 15.76
N ASP A 500 -20.89 5.84 17.00
CA ASP A 500 -21.45 6.57 18.13
C ASP A 500 -20.60 7.81 18.47
N GLN A 501 -21.25 8.95 18.68
CA GLN A 501 -20.66 10.20 19.17
C GLN A 501 -21.25 10.62 20.52
N GLY A 502 -21.71 9.66 21.32
CA GLY A 502 -22.38 9.85 22.61
C GLY A 502 -23.91 9.94 22.52
N GLY A 503 -24.51 9.29 21.52
CA GLY A 503 -25.95 9.33 21.22
C GLY A 503 -26.57 7.95 21.03
N GLU A 504 -27.77 7.90 20.45
CA GLU A 504 -28.50 6.65 20.21
C GLU A 504 -27.85 5.80 19.12
N LEU A 505 -27.79 4.47 19.32
CA LEU A 505 -27.23 3.54 18.34
C LEU A 505 -28.12 3.49 17.10
N CYS A 506 -27.62 4.05 16.00
CA CYS A 506 -28.32 4.14 14.72
C CYS A 506 -27.59 3.35 13.63
N SER A 507 -28.35 2.89 12.65
CA SER A 507 -27.83 2.19 11.47
C SER A 507 -28.52 2.69 10.20
N LEU A 508 -27.86 2.63 9.05
CA LEU A 508 -28.47 2.99 7.76
C LEU A 508 -29.58 1.99 7.41
N ARG A 509 -30.65 2.47 6.78
CA ARG A 509 -31.75 1.63 6.32
C ARG A 509 -31.30 0.58 5.30
N TYR A 510 -31.67 -0.67 5.55
CA TYR A 510 -31.35 -1.82 4.71
C TYR A 510 -32.33 -1.99 3.53
N ASP A 511 -33.59 -1.66 3.77
CA ASP A 511 -34.70 -1.58 2.81
C ASP A 511 -35.63 -0.42 3.16
N LEU A 512 -36.75 -0.28 2.44
CA LEU A 512 -37.78 0.74 2.72
C LEU A 512 -38.97 0.15 3.50
N THR A 513 -39.12 -1.16 3.60
CA THR A 513 -40.25 -1.85 4.25
C THR A 513 -40.23 -1.72 5.77
N VAL A 514 -39.09 -1.89 6.43
CA VAL A 514 -39.01 -1.77 7.89
C VAL A 514 -39.32 -0.34 8.38
N PRO A 515 -38.75 0.73 7.77
CA PRO A 515 -39.16 2.11 8.05
C PRO A 515 -40.67 2.34 7.90
N PHE A 516 -41.32 1.71 6.92
CA PHE A 516 -42.77 1.79 6.74
C PHE A 516 -43.55 1.09 7.86
N ALA A 517 -43.17 -0.14 8.21
CA ALA A 517 -43.80 -0.86 9.31
C ALA A 517 -43.71 -0.07 10.63
N ARG A 518 -42.56 0.56 10.90
CA ARG A 518 -42.39 1.47 12.04
C ARG A 518 -43.36 2.66 11.94
N TYR A 519 -43.45 3.31 10.78
CA TYR A 519 -44.34 4.46 10.58
C TYR A 519 -45.81 4.10 10.83
N VAL A 520 -46.28 2.97 10.29
CA VAL A 520 -47.65 2.47 10.50
C VAL A 520 -47.92 2.21 11.98
N ALA A 521 -46.98 1.54 12.67
CA ALA A 521 -47.11 1.23 14.10
C ALA A 521 -47.10 2.50 14.99
N MET A 522 -46.18 3.43 14.73
CA MET A 522 -46.06 4.68 15.50
C MET A 522 -47.30 5.57 15.38
N ASN A 523 -47.96 5.55 14.23
CA ASN A 523 -49.14 6.37 13.97
C ASN A 523 -50.47 5.63 14.22
N GLY A 524 -50.43 4.36 14.66
CA GLY A 524 -51.63 3.57 14.92
C GLY A 524 -52.52 3.36 13.68
N LEU A 525 -51.92 3.32 12.49
CA LEU A 525 -52.68 3.20 11.23
C LEU A 525 -53.14 1.75 11.03
N THR A 526 -54.42 1.57 10.70
CA THR A 526 -55.03 0.25 10.47
C THR A 526 -55.02 -0.16 9.00
N SER A 527 -54.94 0.80 8.08
CA SER A 527 -54.73 0.55 6.65
C SER A 527 -54.01 1.72 5.97
N MET A 528 -53.12 1.40 5.03
CA MET A 528 -52.40 2.39 4.23
C MET A 528 -51.83 1.74 2.96
N LYS A 529 -51.91 2.44 1.83
CA LYS A 529 -51.10 2.14 0.64
C LYS A 529 -50.10 3.24 0.44
N ARG A 530 -48.83 2.88 0.25
CA ARG A 530 -47.78 3.87 0.05
C ARG A 530 -46.85 3.48 -1.07
N TYR A 531 -46.11 4.47 -1.55
CA TYR A 531 -44.91 4.22 -2.34
C TYR A 531 -43.73 5.04 -1.83
N GLN A 532 -42.52 4.51 -1.99
CA GLN A 532 -41.27 5.22 -1.73
C GLN A 532 -40.23 4.80 -2.77
N ILE A 533 -39.59 5.79 -3.40
CA ILE A 533 -38.45 5.60 -4.31
C ILE A 533 -37.24 6.25 -3.67
N ALA A 534 -36.34 5.45 -3.11
CA ALA A 534 -35.22 5.98 -2.34
C ALA A 534 -33.99 5.05 -2.35
N LYS A 535 -32.82 5.63 -2.01
CA LYS A 535 -31.58 4.87 -1.87
C LYS A 535 -31.58 4.02 -0.60
N VAL A 536 -31.04 2.82 -0.69
CA VAL A 536 -30.80 1.89 0.43
C VAL A 536 -29.34 1.46 0.44
N TYR A 537 -28.88 1.00 1.61
CA TYR A 537 -27.47 0.78 1.87
C TYR A 537 -27.23 -0.63 2.38
N ARG A 538 -26.37 -1.38 1.70
CA ARG A 538 -26.01 -2.76 2.07
C ARG A 538 -24.50 -2.90 2.08
N ARG A 539 -23.93 -3.48 3.13
CA ARG A 539 -22.49 -3.74 3.28
C ARG A 539 -22.04 -4.94 2.46
N ASP A 540 -22.53 -5.03 1.23
CA ASP A 540 -22.14 -6.05 0.27
C ASP A 540 -20.67 -5.88 -0.13
N ASN A 541 -20.05 -7.00 -0.50
CA ASN A 541 -18.79 -6.99 -1.23
C ASN A 541 -19.09 -6.63 -2.68
N PRO A 542 -18.63 -5.45 -3.18
CA PRO A 542 -19.05 -4.96 -4.49
C PRO A 542 -18.66 -5.94 -5.60
N SER A 543 -19.66 -6.33 -6.39
CA SER A 543 -19.53 -7.19 -7.57
C SER A 543 -20.60 -6.80 -8.60
N LYS A 544 -20.60 -7.41 -9.79
CA LYS A 544 -21.57 -7.07 -10.83
C LYS A 544 -23.01 -7.26 -10.31
N GLY A 545 -23.78 -6.17 -10.27
CA GLY A 545 -25.15 -6.15 -9.75
C GLY A 545 -25.28 -6.03 -8.23
N ARG A 546 -24.18 -6.16 -7.46
CA ARG A 546 -24.17 -5.97 -5.99
C ARG A 546 -23.47 -4.67 -5.64
N TYR A 547 -24.26 -3.65 -5.34
CA TYR A 547 -23.78 -2.32 -4.96
C TYR A 547 -23.99 -2.07 -3.47
N ARG A 548 -23.21 -1.15 -2.90
CA ARG A 548 -23.37 -0.72 -1.50
C ARG A 548 -24.42 0.36 -1.33
N GLU A 549 -24.71 1.09 -2.39
CA GLU A 549 -25.79 2.06 -2.50
C GLU A 549 -26.54 1.85 -3.82
N PHE A 550 -27.86 1.70 -3.76
CA PHE A 550 -28.73 1.61 -4.93
C PHE A 550 -30.16 2.05 -4.61
N TYR A 551 -30.97 2.31 -5.63
CA TYR A 551 -32.37 2.70 -5.47
C TYR A 551 -33.27 1.47 -5.33
N GLN A 552 -34.23 1.54 -4.42
CA GLN A 552 -35.40 0.69 -4.36
C GLN A 552 -36.66 1.50 -4.63
N CYS A 553 -37.66 0.85 -5.21
CA CYS A 553 -39.00 1.37 -5.44
C CYS A 553 -39.97 0.43 -4.77
N ASP A 554 -40.50 0.82 -3.63
CA ASP A 554 -41.41 0.01 -2.85
C ASP A 554 -42.84 0.51 -3.04
N PHE A 555 -43.76 -0.43 -3.23
CA PHE A 555 -45.21 -0.22 -3.12
C PHE A 555 -45.71 -1.13 -2.02
N ASP A 556 -46.13 -0.55 -0.89
CA ASP A 556 -46.54 -1.31 0.28
C ASP A 556 -48.03 -1.15 0.54
N ILE A 557 -48.66 -2.26 0.90
CA ILE A 557 -50.06 -2.34 1.30
C ILE A 557 -50.10 -2.85 2.75
N ALA A 558 -50.60 -2.03 3.67
CA ALA A 558 -50.87 -2.41 5.05
C ALA A 558 -52.39 -2.41 5.32
N GLY A 559 -52.86 -3.40 6.07
CA GLY A 559 -54.25 -3.52 6.52
C GLY A 559 -54.86 -4.88 6.26
N GLN A 560 -56.15 -5.01 6.59
CA GLN A 560 -56.93 -6.21 6.31
C GLN A 560 -57.65 -6.07 4.97
N PHE A 561 -57.43 -7.03 4.08
CA PHE A 561 -58.02 -7.08 2.75
C PHE A 561 -58.59 -8.47 2.47
N GLU A 562 -59.37 -8.60 1.41
CA GLU A 562 -59.80 -9.90 0.90
C GLU A 562 -58.60 -10.78 0.56
N LYS A 563 -58.77 -12.10 0.73
CA LYS A 563 -57.71 -13.08 0.47
C LYS A 563 -57.22 -12.92 -0.97
N MET A 564 -55.89 -12.81 -1.16
CA MET A 564 -55.23 -12.59 -2.45
C MET A 564 -55.50 -11.24 -3.15
N GLY A 565 -56.29 -10.33 -2.55
CA GLY A 565 -56.56 -9.01 -3.14
C GLY A 565 -55.28 -8.18 -3.34
N PRO A 566 -54.49 -7.94 -2.27
CA PRO A 566 -53.21 -7.23 -2.38
C PRO A 566 -52.22 -7.92 -3.31
N ASP A 567 -52.13 -9.25 -3.28
CA ASP A 567 -51.23 -10.03 -4.14
C ASP A 567 -51.55 -9.82 -5.63
N PHE A 568 -52.84 -9.87 -6.00
CA PHE A 568 -53.28 -9.60 -7.36
C PHE A 568 -53.00 -8.16 -7.79
N GLU A 569 -53.23 -7.20 -6.89
CA GLU A 569 -52.95 -5.79 -7.15
C GLU A 569 -51.45 -5.56 -7.42
N VAL A 570 -50.56 -6.18 -6.64
CA VAL A 570 -49.10 -6.09 -6.86
C VAL A 570 -48.70 -6.66 -8.22
N VAL A 571 -49.27 -7.80 -8.64
CA VAL A 571 -49.02 -8.37 -9.98
C VAL A 571 -49.53 -7.43 -11.07
N LYS A 572 -50.69 -6.80 -10.88
CA LYS A 572 -51.25 -5.84 -11.83
C LYS A 572 -50.40 -4.58 -11.94
N ILE A 573 -49.92 -4.05 -10.82
CA ILE A 573 -48.99 -2.92 -10.78
C ILE A 573 -47.69 -3.28 -11.51
N LEU A 574 -47.13 -4.46 -11.23
CA LEU A 574 -45.90 -4.92 -11.88
C LEU A 574 -46.06 -4.99 -13.39
N THR A 575 -47.10 -5.64 -13.90
CA THR A 575 -47.35 -5.74 -15.36
C THR A 575 -47.53 -4.36 -16.00
N GLU A 576 -48.33 -3.47 -15.39
CA GLU A 576 -48.47 -2.09 -15.89
C GLU A 576 -47.16 -1.31 -15.88
N LEU A 577 -46.30 -1.51 -14.87
CA LEU A 577 -44.98 -0.88 -14.81
C LEU A 577 -44.09 -1.36 -15.95
N LEU A 578 -44.00 -2.67 -16.18
CA LEU A 578 -43.14 -3.23 -17.22
C LEU A 578 -43.63 -2.82 -18.62
N ASP A 579 -44.95 -2.81 -18.83
CA ASP A 579 -45.57 -2.35 -20.08
C ASP A 579 -45.29 -0.85 -20.34
N GLU A 580 -45.47 0.02 -19.34
CA GLU A 580 -45.23 1.47 -19.51
C GLU A 580 -43.74 1.85 -19.57
N LEU A 581 -42.87 1.04 -18.97
CA LEU A 581 -41.41 1.23 -19.07
C LEU A 581 -40.85 0.79 -20.43
N ASP A 582 -41.65 0.09 -21.26
CA ASP A 582 -41.31 -0.35 -22.62
C ASP A 582 -39.98 -1.12 -22.66
N ILE A 583 -39.87 -2.14 -21.80
CA ILE A 583 -38.63 -2.90 -21.60
C ILE A 583 -38.50 -4.12 -22.54
N GLY A 584 -39.48 -4.36 -23.40
CA GLY A 584 -39.55 -5.54 -24.29
C GLY A 584 -40.42 -6.67 -23.72
N ASP A 585 -40.33 -7.85 -24.34
CA ASP A 585 -41.12 -9.02 -23.95
C ASP A 585 -40.64 -9.59 -22.62
N TYR A 586 -41.58 -9.94 -21.74
CA TYR A 586 -41.28 -10.50 -20.42
C TYR A 586 -42.25 -11.62 -20.04
N GLU A 587 -41.77 -12.53 -19.21
CA GLU A 587 -42.58 -13.59 -18.59
C GLU A 587 -42.64 -13.38 -17.08
N VAL A 588 -43.85 -13.39 -16.51
CA VAL A 588 -44.06 -13.32 -15.06
C VAL A 588 -44.44 -14.71 -14.56
N THR A 589 -43.53 -15.34 -13.81
CA THR A 589 -43.78 -16.66 -13.21
C THR A 589 -44.09 -16.51 -11.71
N PRO A 590 -45.35 -16.73 -11.28
CA PRO A 590 -45.71 -16.69 -9.87
C PRO A 590 -45.30 -17.98 -9.14
N LYS A 591 -44.64 -17.83 -7.98
CA LYS A 591 -44.40 -18.93 -7.03
C LYS A 591 -45.38 -18.82 -5.88
N ILE A 592 -46.32 -19.77 -5.84
CA ILE A 592 -47.38 -19.86 -4.83
C ILE A 592 -47.06 -21.00 -3.85
N TYR A 593 -47.21 -20.73 -2.56
CA TYR A 593 -47.10 -21.73 -1.49
C TYR A 593 -48.23 -21.49 -0.49
N GLU A 594 -48.91 -22.57 -0.07
CA GLU A 594 -50.05 -22.51 0.85
C GLU A 594 -51.10 -21.43 0.49
N HIS A 595 -51.39 -21.27 -0.80
CA HIS A 595 -52.32 -20.27 -1.33
C HIS A 595 -51.92 -18.80 -1.03
N LYS A 596 -50.61 -18.53 -0.91
CA LYS A 596 -50.02 -17.19 -0.84
C LYS A 596 -48.99 -17.04 -1.95
N LEU A 597 -48.93 -15.86 -2.57
CA LEU A 597 -47.84 -15.53 -3.48
C LEU A 597 -46.59 -15.26 -2.62
N ILE A 598 -45.50 -16.01 -2.83
CA ILE A 598 -44.25 -15.77 -2.10
C ILE A 598 -43.30 -14.93 -2.95
N PHE A 599 -43.15 -15.26 -4.23
CA PHE A 599 -42.22 -14.58 -5.13
C PHE A 599 -42.79 -14.49 -6.54
N LEU A 600 -42.43 -13.41 -7.24
CA LEU A 600 -42.61 -13.26 -8.68
C LEU A 600 -41.21 -13.27 -9.31
N ILE A 601 -41.01 -14.15 -10.29
CA ILE A 601 -39.82 -14.11 -11.15
C ILE A 601 -40.24 -13.44 -12.44
N VAL A 602 -39.48 -12.42 -12.85
CA VAL A 602 -39.64 -11.75 -14.14
C VAL A 602 -38.42 -12.10 -14.97
N ASP A 603 -38.64 -12.85 -16.04
CA ASP A 603 -37.60 -13.18 -17.01
C ASP A 603 -37.81 -12.32 -18.25
N MET A 604 -36.78 -11.55 -18.63
CA MET A 604 -36.79 -10.79 -19.89
C MET A 604 -36.37 -11.72 -21.04
N MET A 605 -37.15 -11.75 -22.12
CA MET A 605 -36.83 -12.51 -23.34
C MET A 605 -35.96 -11.67 -24.28
#